data_AF-A0A387HDE5-F1
#
_entry.id   AF-A0A387HDE5-F1
#
_cell.length_a   1.000
_cell.length_b   1.000
_cell.length_c   1.000
_cell.angle_alpha   90.00
_cell.angle_beta   90.00
_cell.angle_gamma   90.00
#
_symmetry.space_group_name_H-M   'P 1'
#
loop_
_entity.id
_entity.type
_entity.pdbx_description
1 polymer ?
#
loop_
_entity_poly.entity_id
_entity_poly.type
_entity_poly.pdbx_seq_one_letter_code
_entity_poly.pdbx_strand_id
1 'polypeptide(L)'
;MDLLPLRDFPACVDAVDPACPRCAADLTRARGDWRACPGCEYEMDADAVRLYQLLSAAYEAQPKEFFAWVERRRDRLRHEEPIWQRRR
;
A
#
# COMPACT_ATOMS: atom_id res chain seq x y z
N MET A 1 -3.20 9.79 4.60
CA MET A 1 -3.75 9.36 3.28
C MET A 1 -5.14 8.75 3.48
N ASP A 2 -6.12 8.92 2.57
CA ASP A 2 -7.42 8.26 2.73
C ASP A 2 -7.35 6.77 2.33
N LEU A 3 -7.14 5.91 3.33
CA LEU A 3 -6.98 4.47 3.19
C LEU A 3 -8.32 3.71 3.21
N LEU A 4 -9.47 4.42 3.27
CA LEU A 4 -10.80 3.82 3.38
C LEU A 4 -11.05 2.67 2.39
N PRO A 5 -10.68 2.75 1.09
CA PRO A 5 -10.97 1.67 0.15
C PRO A 5 -10.21 0.37 0.42
N LEU A 6 -9.02 0.45 1.00
CA LEU A 6 -8.17 -0.71 1.29
C LEU A 6 -8.62 -1.45 2.56
N ARG A 7 -9.27 -0.74 3.49
CA ARG A 7 -9.87 -1.35 4.69
C ARG A 7 -11.04 -2.26 4.35
N ASP A 8 -11.69 -2.02 3.21
CA ASP A 8 -12.80 -2.83 2.71
C ASP A 8 -12.33 -4.12 2.02
N PHE A 9 -11.02 -4.31 1.84
CA PHE A 9 -10.48 -5.56 1.32
C PHE A 9 -10.46 -6.62 2.45
N PRO A 10 -11.12 -7.79 2.29
CA PRO A 10 -11.38 -8.73 3.39
C PRO A 10 -10.14 -9.30 4.08
N ALA A 11 -8.98 -9.24 3.43
CA ALA A 11 -7.74 -9.85 3.92
C ALA A 11 -6.80 -8.88 4.67
N CYS A 12 -7.19 -7.61 4.83
CA CYS A 12 -6.34 -6.56 5.41
C CYS A 12 -6.24 -6.56 6.95
N VAL A 13 -6.72 -7.61 7.63
CA VAL A 13 -6.96 -7.57 9.10
C VAL A 13 -5.71 -7.76 9.95
N ASP A 14 -4.64 -8.35 9.40
CA ASP A 14 -3.42 -8.64 10.17
C ASP A 14 -2.21 -7.88 9.60
N ALA A 15 -2.02 -6.64 10.05
CA ALA A 15 -0.81 -5.87 9.73
C ALA A 15 0.42 -6.50 10.40
N VAL A 16 1.35 -7.04 9.61
CA VAL A 16 2.62 -7.63 10.06
C VAL A 16 3.68 -6.54 10.22
N ASP A 17 4.67 -6.75 11.09
CA ASP A 17 5.84 -5.86 11.18
C ASP A 17 6.49 -5.68 9.79
N PRO A 18 6.75 -4.43 9.35
CA PRO A 18 7.07 -4.16 7.96
C PRO A 18 8.56 -4.35 7.70
N ALA A 19 8.89 -5.27 6.81
CA ALA A 19 10.20 -5.36 6.19
C ALA A 19 10.44 -4.21 5.22
N CYS A 20 11.70 -3.84 5.00
CA CYS A 20 12.08 -2.83 4.03
C CYS A 20 11.69 -3.28 2.61
N PRO A 21 10.92 -2.48 1.84
CA PRO A 21 10.55 -2.84 0.46
C PRO A 21 11.74 -3.03 -0.48
N ARG A 22 12.93 -2.51 -0.13
CA ARG A 22 14.12 -2.52 -0.99
C ARG A 22 15.05 -3.69 -0.72
N CYS A 23 15.24 -4.07 0.54
CA CYS A 23 16.21 -5.11 0.92
C CYS A 23 15.67 -6.13 1.93
N ALA A 24 14.38 -6.08 2.25
CA ALA A 24 13.69 -6.94 3.21
C ALA A 24 14.22 -6.89 4.66
N ALA A 25 15.17 -6.00 4.98
CA ALA A 25 15.63 -5.80 6.36
C ALA A 25 14.55 -5.12 7.21
N ASP A 26 14.54 -5.40 8.51
CA ASP A 26 13.56 -4.80 9.43
C ASP A 26 13.67 -3.28 9.46
N LEU A 27 12.53 -2.61 9.32
CA LEU A 27 12.45 -1.16 9.44
C LEU A 27 12.50 -0.75 10.91
N THR A 28 13.45 0.10 11.28
CA THR A 28 13.63 0.59 12.63
C THR A 28 13.05 2.00 12.78
N ARG A 29 12.76 2.43 14.00
CA ARG A 29 12.30 3.80 14.27
C ARG A 29 13.45 4.78 14.05
N ALA A 30 13.21 5.82 13.25
CA ALA A 30 14.21 6.85 12.93
C ALA A 30 13.90 8.18 13.66
N ARG A 31 13.08 9.06 13.06
CA ARG A 31 12.71 10.38 13.59
C ARG A 31 11.20 10.54 13.68
N GLY A 32 10.67 10.95 14.84
CA GLY A 32 9.21 11.08 15.04
C GLY A 32 8.48 9.77 14.69
N ASP A 33 7.65 9.84 13.65
CA ASP A 33 6.86 8.72 13.11
C ASP A 33 7.50 8.04 11.88
N TRP A 34 8.71 8.44 11.51
CA TRP A 34 9.45 7.83 10.40
C TRP A 34 10.08 6.50 10.82
N ARG A 35 10.10 5.58 9.86
CA ARG A 35 10.80 4.30 9.89
C ARG A 35 11.92 4.33 8.85
N ALA A 36 13.11 3.87 9.21
CA ALA A 36 14.26 3.78 8.31
C ALA A 36 14.81 2.36 8.26
N CYS A 37 15.33 1.98 7.11
CA CYS A 37 16.06 0.75 6.92
C CYS A 37 17.54 0.96 7.26
N PRO A 38 18.13 0.17 8.18
CA PRO A 38 19.54 0.32 8.54
C PRO A 38 20.50 -0.09 7.41
N GLY A 39 20.05 -0.93 6.47
CA GLY A 39 20.93 -1.50 5.43
C GLY A 39 20.94 -0.78 4.07
N CYS A 40 19.99 0.09 3.77
CA CYS A 40 19.87 0.68 2.42
C CYS A 40 19.37 2.13 2.39
N GLU A 41 19.39 2.81 3.54
CA GLU A 41 19.00 4.22 3.73
C GLU A 41 17.56 4.55 3.31
N TYR A 42 16.73 3.53 3.10
CA TYR A 42 15.33 3.71 2.72
C TYR A 42 14.53 4.21 3.92
N GLU A 43 13.74 5.27 3.74
CA GLU A 43 12.89 5.84 4.79
C GLU A 43 11.42 5.91 4.35
N MET A 44 10.49 5.70 5.28
CA MET A 44 9.05 5.88 5.10
C MET A 44 8.42 6.51 6.33
N ASP A 45 7.42 7.37 6.15
CA ASP A 45 6.58 7.84 7.26
C ASP A 45 5.60 6.75 7.73
N ALA A 46 4.97 6.94 8.89
CA ALA A 46 4.05 5.96 9.48
C ALA A 46 2.82 5.65 8.61
N ASP A 47 2.31 6.62 7.85
CA ASP A 47 1.17 6.43 6.94
C ASP A 47 1.59 5.54 5.75
N ALA A 48 2.77 5.78 5.19
CA ALA A 48 3.37 4.99 4.13
C ALA A 48 3.69 3.57 4.59
N VAL A 49 4.24 3.41 5.80
CA VAL A 49 4.48 2.10 6.43
C VAL A 49 3.18 1.33 6.56
N ARG A 50 2.13 1.96 7.09
CA ARG A 50 0.82 1.34 7.26
C ARG A 50 0.20 0.95 5.93
N LEU A 51 0.28 1.80 4.92
CA LEU A 51 -0.21 1.48 3.58
C LEU A 51 0.54 0.28 3.00
N TYR A 52 1.86 0.27 3.10
CA TYR A 52 2.70 -0.82 2.62
C TYR A 52 2.30 -2.15 3.28
N GLN A 53 2.15 -2.19 4.61
CA GLN A 53 1.70 -3.38 5.33
C GLN A 53 0.36 -3.90 4.82
N LEU A 54 -0.63 -3.01 4.64
CA LEU A 54 -1.96 -3.39 4.17
C LEU A 54 -1.93 -3.94 2.74
N LEU A 55 -1.18 -3.30 1.84
CA LEU A 55 -1.03 -3.74 0.45
C LEU A 55 -0.34 -5.10 0.37
N SER A 56 0.76 -5.28 1.12
CA SER A 56 1.49 -6.54 1.15
C SER A 56 0.63 -7.66 1.74
N ALA A 57 -0.04 -7.45 2.88
CA ALA A 57 -0.92 -8.45 3.48
C ALA A 57 -2.08 -8.84 2.53
N ALA A 58 -2.69 -7.87 1.86
CA ALA A 58 -3.75 -8.14 0.89
C ALA A 58 -3.27 -8.97 -0.31
N TYR A 59 -2.09 -8.64 -0.84
CA TYR A 59 -1.47 -9.36 -1.95
C TYR A 59 -1.10 -10.80 -1.55
N GLU A 60 -0.44 -10.99 -0.41
CA GLU A 60 -0.01 -12.31 0.05
C GLU A 60 -1.20 -13.22 0.36
N ALA A 61 -2.29 -12.68 0.91
CA ALA A 61 -3.47 -13.48 1.24
C ALA A 61 -4.28 -13.90 0.01
N GLN A 62 -4.52 -12.99 -0.94
CA GLN A 62 -5.42 -13.20 -2.07
C GLN A 62 -4.96 -12.41 -3.33
N PRO A 63 -3.89 -12.86 -4.01
CA PRO A 63 -3.23 -12.06 -5.05
C PRO A 63 -4.12 -11.78 -6.26
N LYS A 64 -4.93 -12.75 -6.70
CA LYS A 64 -5.80 -12.59 -7.87
C LYS A 64 -6.94 -11.61 -7.58
N GLU A 65 -7.57 -11.78 -6.42
CA GLU A 65 -8.68 -10.97 -5.94
C GLU A 65 -8.22 -9.54 -5.65
N PHE A 66 -7.01 -9.38 -5.10
CA PHE A 66 -6.37 -8.09 -4.89
C PHE A 66 -6.20 -7.32 -6.19
N PHE A 67 -5.59 -7.92 -7.23
CA PHE A 67 -5.43 -7.22 -8.51
C PHE A 67 -6.78 -6.96 -9.21
N ALA A 68 -7.72 -7.90 -9.16
CA ALA A 68 -9.06 -7.67 -9.68
C ALA A 68 -9.77 -6.50 -8.96
N TRP A 69 -9.53 -6.33 -7.66
CA TRP A 69 -10.03 -5.18 -6.89
C TRP A 69 -9.34 -3.87 -7.31
N VAL A 70 -8.02 -3.86 -7.49
CA VAL A 70 -7.25 -2.70 -7.99
C VAL A 70 -7.78 -2.26 -9.35
N GLU A 71 -8.00 -3.21 -10.27
CA GLU A 71 -8.55 -2.94 -11.61
C GLU A 71 -9.94 -2.32 -11.54
N ARG A 72 -10.87 -2.91 -10.78
CA ARG A 72 -12.22 -2.34 -10.59
C ARG A 72 -12.15 -0.91 -10.03
N ARG A 73 -11.25 -0.66 -9.07
CA ARG A 73 -11.07 0.67 -8.48
C ARG A 73 -10.54 1.67 -9.49
N ARG A 74 -9.53 1.30 -10.28
CA ARG A 74 -8.98 2.10 -11.39
C ARG A 74 -10.05 2.44 -12.41
N ASP A 75 -10.83 1.44 -12.83
CA ASP A 75 -11.85 1.62 -13.86
C ASP A 75 -12.98 2.53 -13.37
N ARG A 76 -13.39 2.41 -12.10
CA ARG A 76 -14.33 3.36 -11.47
C ARG A 76 -13.79 4.79 -11.50
N LEU A 77 -12.53 5.00 -11.11
CA LEU A 77 -11.91 6.33 -11.14
C LEU A 77 -11.87 6.91 -12.56
N ARG A 78 -11.47 6.10 -13.54
CA ARG A 78 -11.47 6.51 -14.96
C ARG A 78 -12.87 6.82 -15.49
N HIS A 79 -13.91 6.17 -14.95
CA HIS A 79 -15.29 6.49 -15.30
C HIS A 79 -15.75 7.84 -14.73
N GLU A 80 -15.20 8.25 -13.59
CA GLU A 80 -15.42 9.55 -12.96
C GLU A 80 -14.58 10.67 -13.61
N GLU A 81 -13.49 10.33 -14.30
CA GLU A 81 -12.64 11.30 -15.01
C GLU A 81 -13.44 12.07 -16.08
N PRO A 82 -13.24 13.38 -16.22
CA PRO A 82 -13.86 14.16 -17.29
C PRO A 82 -13.51 13.60 -18.68
N ILE A 83 -14.47 13.66 -19.62
CA ILE A 83 -14.35 13.03 -20.96
C ILE A 83 -13.08 13.47 -21.71
N TRP A 84 -12.61 14.70 -21.50
CA TRP A 84 -11.40 15.26 -22.12
C TRP A 84 -10.08 14.69 -21.56
N GLN A 85 -10.10 13.96 -20.44
CA GLN A 85 -8.94 13.24 -19.88
C GLN A 85 -8.91 11.75 -20.29
N ARG A 86 -10.01 11.21 -20.82
CA ARG A 86 -10.15 9.78 -21.15
C ARG A 86 -9.40 9.32 -22.40
N ARG A 87 -8.64 10.20 -23.06
CA ARG A 87 -7.84 9.89 -24.26
C ARG A 87 -6.35 10.16 -23.99
N ARG A 88 -5.64 9.15 -23.50
CA ARG A 88 -4.20 8.96 -23.71
C ARG A 88 -3.82 7.51 -23.47
#